data_AF-A0A947BM88-F1
#
_entry.id   AF-A0A947BM88-F1
#
_cell.length_a   1.000
_cell.length_b   1.000
_cell.length_c   1.000
_cell.angle_alpha   90.00
_cell.angle_beta   90.00
_cell.angle_gamma   90.00
#
_symmetry.space_group_name_H-M   'P 1'
#
loop_
_entity.id
_entity.type
_entity.pdbx_description
1 polymer ?
#
loop_
_entity_poly.entity_id
_entity_poly.type
_entity_poly.pdbx_seq_one_letter_code
_entity_poly.pdbx_strand_id
1 'polypeptide(L)'
;MAIEKSQIETKLGQVIDPNMETDLVSSKAVKSIEVDAGNCKIQIQLGYPAAGYFDSLKQEIEAALGDLEGIGTVEVEVSSRVKSHAVQQNLKPLTGIKNVIAVASGKGGVGKSTTAVNLALALQAEGATV
;
A
#
# COMPACT_ATOMS: atom_id res chain seq x y z
N MET A 1 -9.15 -23.18 -20.80
CA MET A 1 -7.71 -22.85 -20.88
C MET A 1 -7.28 -22.44 -19.48
N ALA A 2 -6.12 -22.86 -19.02
CA ALA A 2 -5.64 -22.48 -17.69
C ALA A 2 -5.14 -21.03 -17.73
N ILE A 3 -5.55 -20.21 -16.76
CA ILE A 3 -5.00 -18.85 -16.60
C ILE A 3 -3.54 -18.95 -16.17
N GLU A 4 -2.68 -18.19 -16.85
CA GLU A 4 -1.27 -18.09 -16.48
C GLU A 4 -1.02 -16.87 -15.58
N LYS A 5 -0.03 -17.02 -14.69
CA LYS A 5 0.44 -15.93 -13.80
C LYS A 5 0.84 -14.67 -14.58
N SER A 6 1.40 -14.84 -15.78
CA SER A 6 1.81 -13.76 -16.69
C SER A 6 0.64 -12.85 -17.11
N GLN A 7 -0.55 -13.43 -17.30
CA GLN A 7 -1.75 -12.69 -17.68
C GLN A 7 -2.27 -11.86 -16.51
N ILE A 8 -2.23 -12.41 -15.30
CA ILE A 8 -2.59 -11.71 -14.06
C ILE A 8 -1.61 -10.55 -13.82
N GLU A 9 -0.30 -10.78 -13.94
CA GLU A 9 0.70 -9.72 -13.79
C GLU A 9 0.50 -8.59 -14.80
N THR A 10 0.18 -8.91 -16.05
CA THR A 10 -0.10 -7.91 -17.09
C THR A 10 -1.32 -7.05 -16.73
N LYS A 11 -2.38 -7.64 -16.17
CA LYS A 11 -3.57 -6.91 -15.72
C LYS A 11 -3.30 -6.06 -14.49
N LEU A 12 -2.58 -6.59 -13.50
CA LEU A 12 -2.16 -5.83 -12.32
C LEU A 12 -1.25 -4.65 -12.70
N GLY A 13 -0.48 -4.76 -13.78
CA GLY A 13 0.32 -3.66 -14.34
C GLY A 13 -0.49 -2.54 -14.99
N GLN A 14 -1.81 -2.69 -15.13
CA GLN A 14 -2.72 -1.65 -15.61
C GLN A 14 -3.43 -0.92 -14.47
N VAL A 15 -3.42 -1.48 -13.27
CA VAL A 15 -4.02 -0.87 -12.07
C VAL A 15 -3.03 0.15 -11.51
N ILE A 16 -3.39 1.43 -11.56
CA ILE A 16 -2.55 2.54 -11.13
C ILE A 16 -2.84 2.87 -9.67
N ASP A 17 -1.82 2.84 -8.82
CA ASP A 17 -1.92 3.35 -7.46
C ASP A 17 -1.97 4.89 -7.49
N PRO A 18 -3.07 5.54 -7.05
CA PRO A 18 -3.22 6.99 -7.12
C PRO A 18 -2.26 7.75 -6.19
N ASN A 19 -1.70 7.09 -5.18
CA ASN A 19 -0.76 7.71 -4.23
C ASN A 19 0.71 7.58 -4.70
N MET A 20 1.02 6.59 -5.53
CA MET A 20 2.36 6.37 -6.08
C MET A 20 2.49 6.80 -7.56
N GLU A 21 1.36 7.12 -8.22
CA GLU A 21 1.29 7.44 -9.66
C GLU A 21 1.98 6.38 -10.54
N THR A 22 1.98 5.13 -10.09
CA THR A 22 2.70 4.00 -10.67
C THR A 22 1.85 2.74 -10.53
N ASP A 23 2.00 1.78 -11.44
CA ASP A 23 1.24 0.52 -11.37
C ASP A 23 1.69 -0.39 -10.22
N LEU A 24 0.84 -1.35 -9.85
CA LEU A 24 1.07 -2.27 -8.72
C LEU A 24 2.31 -3.17 -8.91
N VAL A 25 2.70 -3.47 -10.14
CA VAL A 25 3.85 -4.33 -10.44
C VAL A 25 5.15 -3.52 -10.35
N SER A 26 5.20 -2.35 -11.00
CA SER A 26 6.36 -1.45 -10.99
C SER A 26 6.64 -0.87 -9.60
N SER A 27 5.58 -0.58 -8.83
CA SER A 27 5.69 -0.16 -7.41
C SER A 27 6.15 -1.29 -6.47
N LYS A 28 6.23 -2.53 -6.96
CA LYS A 28 6.55 -3.74 -6.19
C LYS A 28 5.55 -4.01 -5.06
N ALA A 29 4.29 -3.60 -5.27
CA ALA A 29 3.21 -3.83 -4.32
C ALA A 29 2.71 -5.29 -4.39
N VAL A 30 2.83 -5.95 -5.53
CA VAL A 30 2.49 -7.38 -5.68
C VAL A 30 3.50 -8.25 -4.93
N LYS A 31 3.04 -8.94 -3.88
CA LYS A 31 3.86 -9.79 -3.02
C LYS A 31 3.82 -11.26 -3.44
N SER A 32 2.64 -11.78 -3.76
CA SER A 32 2.47 -13.14 -4.29
C SER A 32 1.24 -13.22 -5.19
N ILE A 33 1.32 -14.12 -6.17
CA ILE A 33 0.22 -14.53 -7.03
C ILE A 33 0.28 -16.04 -7.08
N GLU A 34 -0.78 -16.69 -6.60
CA GLU A 34 -0.97 -18.13 -6.65
C GLU A 34 -2.19 -18.43 -7.52
N VAL A 35 -2.05 -19.38 -8.45
CA VAL A 35 -3.11 -19.79 -9.35
C VAL A 35 -3.27 -21.30 -9.25
N ASP A 36 -4.45 -21.75 -8.89
CA ASP A 36 -4.79 -23.17 -8.78
C ASP A 36 -6.14 -23.46 -9.43
N ALA A 37 -6.13 -24.27 -10.49
CA ALA A 37 -7.31 -24.68 -11.25
C ALA A 37 -8.26 -23.52 -11.64
N GLY A 38 -7.72 -22.31 -11.87
CA GLY A 38 -8.46 -21.09 -12.21
C GLY A 38 -8.79 -20.19 -11.01
N ASN A 39 -8.68 -20.67 -9.77
CA ASN A 39 -8.76 -19.84 -8.58
C ASN A 39 -7.46 -19.07 -8.38
N CYS A 40 -7.56 -17.80 -8.04
CA CYS A 40 -6.42 -16.90 -7.92
C CYS A 40 -6.37 -16.32 -6.50
N LYS A 41 -5.23 -16.45 -5.83
CA LYS A 41 -4.95 -15.79 -4.55
C LYS A 41 -3.84 -14.77 -4.75
N ILE A 42 -4.14 -13.51 -4.44
CA ILE A 42 -3.23 -12.38 -4.69
C ILE A 42 -2.99 -11.64 -3.39
N GLN A 43 -1.72 -11.46 -3.05
CA GLN A 43 -1.32 -10.63 -1.91
C GLN A 43 -0.71 -9.32 -2.39
N ILE A 44 -1.33 -8.22 -2.01
CA ILE A 44 -0.82 -6.87 -2.22
C ILE A 44 -0.30 -6.31 -0.90
N GLN A 45 0.91 -5.75 -0.93
CA GLN A 45 1.55 -5.11 0.21
C GLN A 45 2.00 -3.70 -0.17
N LEU A 46 1.26 -2.70 0.29
CA LEU A 46 1.57 -1.30 0.08
C LEU A 46 2.70 -0.84 1.02
N GLY A 47 3.58 0.04 0.51
CA GLY A 47 4.71 0.58 1.26
C GLY A 47 4.36 1.71 2.24
N TYR A 48 3.09 2.09 2.31
CA TYR A 48 2.57 3.24 3.05
C TYR A 48 1.25 2.89 3.79
N PRO A 49 0.87 3.62 4.85
CA PRO A 49 -0.42 3.43 5.53
C PRO A 49 -1.56 3.84 4.58
N ALA A 50 -2.53 2.94 4.39
CA ALA A 50 -3.60 3.11 3.40
C ALA A 50 -4.84 2.30 3.76
N ALA A 51 -5.12 2.12 5.06
CA ALA A 51 -6.23 1.30 5.52
C ALA A 51 -7.57 1.72 4.89
N GLY A 52 -7.77 3.02 4.63
CA GLY A 52 -8.96 3.54 3.96
C GLY A 52 -9.05 3.20 2.46
N TYR A 53 -7.95 2.77 1.84
CA TYR A 53 -7.86 2.45 0.40
C TYR A 53 -7.91 0.94 0.11
N PHE A 54 -7.78 0.09 1.13
CA PHE A 54 -7.69 -1.37 0.94
C PHE A 54 -8.92 -1.96 0.24
N ASP A 55 -10.12 -1.57 0.67
CA ASP A 55 -11.36 -2.11 0.11
C ASP A 55 -11.57 -1.68 -1.35
N SER A 56 -11.30 -0.41 -1.67
CA SER A 56 -11.40 0.09 -3.04
C SER A 56 -10.38 -0.57 -3.97
N LEU A 57 -9.13 -0.75 -3.52
CA LEU A 57 -8.11 -1.42 -4.30
C LEU A 57 -8.45 -2.89 -4.54
N LYS A 58 -8.97 -3.56 -3.51
CA LYS A 58 -9.45 -4.94 -3.62
C LYS A 58 -10.53 -5.06 -4.70
N GLN A 59 -11.56 -4.20 -4.66
CA GLN A 59 -12.64 -4.22 -5.64
C GLN A 59 -12.15 -3.93 -7.06
N GLU A 60 -11.23 -2.98 -7.22
CA GLU A 60 -10.64 -2.65 -8.51
C GLU A 60 -9.87 -3.83 -9.12
N ILE A 61 -9.07 -4.53 -8.30
CA ILE A 61 -8.33 -5.73 -8.74
C ILE A 61 -9.29 -6.87 -9.08
N GLU A 62 -10.30 -7.13 -8.24
CA GLU A 62 -11.30 -8.16 -8.49
C GLU A 62 -12.06 -7.89 -9.79
N ALA A 63 -12.43 -6.63 -10.05
CA ALA A 63 -13.07 -6.22 -11.30
C ALA A 63 -12.13 -6.40 -12.51
N ALA A 64 -10.88 -5.94 -12.42
CA ALA A 64 -9.91 -6.04 -13.52
C ALA A 64 -9.56 -7.49 -13.90
N LEU A 65 -9.62 -8.42 -12.94
CA LEU A 65 -9.36 -9.83 -13.15
C LEU A 65 -10.61 -10.62 -13.54
N GLY A 66 -11.80 -10.20 -13.11
CA GLY A 66 -13.08 -10.79 -13.49
C GLY A 66 -13.33 -10.79 -15.01
N ASP A 67 -12.69 -9.87 -15.74
CA ASP A 67 -12.72 -9.80 -17.20
C ASP A 67 -11.90 -10.89 -17.91
N LEU A 68 -11.11 -11.71 -17.18
CA LEU A 68 -10.29 -12.75 -17.78
C LEU A 68 -11.08 -14.06 -18.00
N GLU A 69 -11.04 -14.56 -19.23
CA GLU A 69 -11.66 -15.85 -19.58
C GLU A 69 -11.00 -17.01 -18.82
N GLY A 70 -11.81 -17.80 -18.11
CA GLY A 70 -11.35 -18.97 -17.36
C GLY A 70 -10.94 -18.68 -15.91
N ILE A 71 -11.20 -17.47 -15.39
CA ILE A 71 -10.99 -17.16 -13.99
C ILE A 71 -12.11 -17.75 -13.12
N GLY A 72 -11.71 -18.39 -12.02
CA GLY A 72 -12.58 -18.88 -10.98
C GLY A 72 -12.73 -17.84 -9.87
N THR A 73 -12.55 -18.28 -8.63
CA THR A 73 -12.62 -17.38 -7.46
C THR A 73 -11.35 -16.53 -7.38
N VAL A 74 -11.50 -15.22 -7.21
CA VAL A 74 -10.38 -14.30 -6.96
C VAL A 74 -10.41 -13.90 -5.49
N GLU A 75 -9.35 -14.23 -4.75
CA GLU A 75 -9.15 -13.82 -3.37
C GLU A 75 -8.01 -12.81 -3.31
N VAL A 76 -8.34 -11.55 -3.04
CA VAL A 76 -7.35 -10.48 -2.87
C VAL A 76 -7.21 -10.12 -1.40
N GLU A 77 -5.97 -10.17 -0.91
CA GLU A 77 -5.56 -9.71 0.41
C GLU A 77 -4.69 -8.45 0.26
N VAL A 78 -5.16 -7.32 0.79
CA VAL A 78 -4.42 -6.05 0.78
C VAL A 78 -3.91 -5.77 2.18
N SER A 79 -2.62 -5.45 2.28
CA SER A 79 -1.96 -5.09 3.53
C SER A 79 -1.02 -3.90 3.32
N SER A 80 -0.57 -3.27 4.40
CA SER A 80 0.50 -2.27 4.35
C SER A 80 1.68 -2.68 5.23
N ARG A 81 2.89 -2.31 4.80
CA ARG A 81 4.10 -2.45 5.60
C ARG A 81 5.06 -1.30 5.33
N VAL A 82 4.99 -0.30 6.21
CA VAL A 82 5.91 0.84 6.19
C VAL A 82 7.29 0.40 6.67
N LYS A 83 8.29 0.52 5.81
CA LYS A 83 9.69 0.27 6.18
C LYS A 83 10.21 1.41 7.05
N SER A 84 10.93 1.06 8.12
CA SER A 84 11.68 2.05 8.90
C SER A 84 12.81 2.60 8.05
N HIS A 85 12.92 3.93 7.96
CA HIS A 85 14.07 4.55 7.34
C HIS A 85 15.24 4.62 8.32
N ALA A 86 16.43 4.25 7.85
CA ALA A 86 17.63 4.39 8.66
C ALA A 86 17.88 5.88 8.94
N VAL A 87 18.11 6.20 10.21
CA VAL A 87 18.70 7.49 10.58
C VAL A 87 20.12 7.59 10.01
N GLN A 88 20.62 8.81 9.80
CA GLN A 88 22.00 9.03 9.35
C GLN A 88 22.99 8.23 10.21
N GLN A 89 24.08 7.72 9.62
CA GLN A 89 24.99 6.73 10.21
C GLN A 89 25.52 7.07 11.63
N ASN A 90 25.47 8.35 12.04
CA ASN A 90 25.95 8.82 13.33
C ASN A 90 24.84 9.17 14.33
N LEU A 91 23.56 9.00 13.99
CA LEU A 91 22.45 9.16 14.90
C LEU A 91 21.94 7.80 15.37
N LYS A 92 21.61 7.68 16.66
CA LYS A 92 20.90 6.51 17.18
C LYS A 92 19.41 6.73 16.99
N PRO A 93 18.66 5.79 16.38
CA PRO A 93 17.21 5.85 16.39
C PRO A 93 16.70 5.88 17.83
N LEU A 94 15.64 6.65 18.07
CA LEU A 94 14.94 6.60 19.36
C LEU A 94 14.29 5.22 19.52
N THR A 95 14.53 4.58 20.66
CA THR A 95 14.00 3.23 20.94
C THR A 95 12.47 3.24 20.83
N GLY A 96 11.93 2.30 20.06
CA GLY A 96 10.49 2.17 19.81
C GLY A 96 9.94 3.06 18.68
N ILE A 97 10.73 3.98 18.13
CA ILE A 97 10.30 4.90 17.06
C ILE A 97 10.84 4.42 15.70
N LYS A 98 9.94 4.08 14.78
CA LYS A 98 10.29 3.59 13.44
C LYS A 98 10.64 4.71 12.46
N ASN A 99 9.91 5.83 12.52
CA ASN A 99 10.05 6.98 11.61
C ASN A 99 9.78 8.28 12.38
N VAL A 100 10.43 9.38 11.98
CA VAL A 100 10.24 10.73 12.57
C VAL A 100 9.82 11.70 11.48
N ILE A 101 8.70 12.40 11.69
CA ILE A 101 8.20 13.43 10.77
C ILE A 101 8.38 14.80 11.45
N ALA A 102 9.21 15.66 10.85
CA ALA A 102 9.46 17.00 11.36
C ALA A 102 8.40 17.98 10.84
N VAL A 103 7.59 18.54 11.74
CA VAL A 103 6.59 19.58 11.42
C VAL A 103 7.16 20.94 11.80
N ALA A 104 7.60 21.71 10.80
CA ALA A 104 8.15 23.04 10.97
C ALA A 104 7.18 24.13 10.48
N SER A 105 7.36 25.34 11.00
CA SER A 105 6.70 26.54 10.48
C SER A 105 7.68 27.69 10.46
N GLY A 106 7.76 28.36 9.31
CA GLY A 106 8.62 29.53 9.09
C GLY A 106 8.09 30.85 9.67
N LYS A 107 6.93 30.86 10.34
CA LYS A 107 6.35 32.07 10.96
C LYS A 107 5.75 31.77 12.34
N GLY A 108 5.71 32.76 13.24
CA GLY A 108 5.07 32.63 14.55
C GLY A 108 3.55 32.49 14.44
N GLY A 109 2.95 31.52 15.14
CA GLY A 109 1.49 31.43 15.34
C GLY A 109 0.68 30.49 14.42
N VAL A 110 1.28 29.82 13.42
CA VAL A 110 0.53 29.12 12.35
C VAL A 110 0.30 27.61 12.57
N GLY A 111 0.06 27.18 13.81
CA GLY A 111 -0.53 25.85 14.05
C GLY A 111 0.37 24.62 13.97
N LYS A 112 1.70 24.72 14.18
CA LYS A 112 2.62 23.54 14.19
C LYS A 112 2.08 22.35 15.01
N SER A 113 1.69 22.59 16.26
CA SER A 113 1.16 21.54 17.14
C SER A 113 -0.18 21.01 16.64
N THR A 114 -1.05 21.90 16.15
CA THR A 114 -2.35 21.52 15.58
C THR A 114 -2.18 20.64 14.34
N THR A 115 -1.26 20.99 13.45
CA THR A 115 -0.92 20.19 12.26
C THR A 115 -0.31 18.86 12.65
N ALA A 116 0.62 18.84 13.62
CA ALA A 116 1.25 17.60 14.08
C ALA A 116 0.22 16.63 14.67
N VAL A 117 -0.71 17.12 15.50
CA VAL A 117 -1.77 16.29 16.09
C VAL A 117 -2.74 15.77 15.03
N ASN A 118 -3.19 16.61 14.09
CA ASN A 118 -4.08 16.15 13.03
C ASN A 118 -3.40 15.15 12.09
N LEU A 119 -2.11 15.35 11.78
CA LEU A 119 -1.33 14.38 10.99
C LEU A 119 -1.21 13.04 11.72
N ALA A 120 -0.96 13.07 13.03
CA ALA A 120 -0.91 11.86 13.85
C ALA A 120 -2.25 11.09 13.83
N LEU A 121 -3.36 11.79 13.99
CA LEU A 121 -4.70 11.19 13.94
C LEU A 121 -5.03 10.62 12.56
N ALA A 122 -4.68 11.34 11.48
CA ALA A 122 -4.87 10.85 10.11
C ALA A 122 -4.04 9.59 9.83
N LEU A 123 -2.76 9.57 10.23
CA LEU A 123 -1.90 8.39 10.09
C LEU A 123 -2.45 7.19 10.89
N GLN A 124 -2.96 7.42 12.09
CA GLN A 124 -3.61 6.38 12.89
C GLN A 124 -4.87 5.84 12.20
N ALA A 125 -5.70 6.71 11.63
CA ALA A 125 -6.87 6.31 10.86
C ALA A 125 -6.51 5.46 9.63
N GLU A 126 -5.35 5.73 9.01
CA GLU A 126 -4.80 4.93 7.91
C GLU A 126 -4.04 3.66 8.34
N GLY A 127 -4.12 3.31 9.63
CA GLY A 127 -3.57 2.07 10.19
C GLY A 127 -2.11 2.15 10.65
N ALA A 128 -1.52 3.36 10.71
CA ALA A 128 -0.20 3.54 11.30
C ALA A 128 -0.26 3.48 12.84
N THR A 129 0.86 3.08 13.46
CA THR A 129 1.07 3.24 14.90
C THR A 129 1.76 4.59 15.13
N VAL A 130 1.13 5.48 15.90
CA VAL A 130 1.62 6.85 16.20
C VAL A 130 1.70 7.06 17.70
#